data_AF-A0A7Z9GYI2-F1
#
_entry.id   AF-A0A7Z9GYI2-F1
#
_cell.length_a   1.000
_cell.length_b   1.000
_cell.length_c   1.000
_cell.angle_alpha   90.00
_cell.angle_beta   90.00
_cell.angle_gamma   90.00
#
_symmetry.space_group_name_H-M   'P 1'
#
loop_
_entity.id
_entity.type
_entity.pdbx_description
1 polymer ?
#
loop_
_entity_poly.entity_id
_entity_poly.type
_entity_poly.pdbx_seq_one_letter_code
_entity_poly.pdbx_strand_id
1 'polypeptide(L)' 'MIPILATINIYWFVLPLVVVISLVFSATRHEHWQPIVSGAIRTGIWLLVFLGIFFLVLFVVSWWN' A
#
# COMPACT_ATOMS: atom_id res chain seq x y z
N MET A 1 -25.62 15.47 -1.30
CA MET A 1 -25.66 14.03 -1.66
C MET A 1 -24.26 13.39 -1.63
N ILE A 2 -23.47 13.59 -0.57
CA ILE A 2 -22.18 12.87 -0.37
C ILE A 2 -21.91 12.55 1.13
N PRO A 3 -22.85 11.98 1.92
CA PRO A 3 -22.54 11.61 3.30
C PRO A 3 -21.81 10.25 3.41
N ILE A 4 -21.90 9.41 2.38
CA ILE A 4 -21.42 8.02 2.42
C ILE A 4 -19.89 7.95 2.35
N LEU A 5 -19.27 8.76 1.48
CA LEU A 5 -17.81 8.81 1.36
C LEU A 5 -17.14 9.43 2.60
N ALA A 6 -17.79 10.39 3.26
CA ALA A 6 -17.29 10.99 4.50
C ALA A 6 -17.31 10.04 5.70
N THR A 7 -18.14 8.98 5.63
CA THR A 7 -18.23 7.94 6.67
C THR A 7 -17.22 6.81 6.44
N ILE A 8 -16.74 6.63 5.20
CA ILE A 8 -15.77 5.58 4.87
C ILE A 8 -14.40 6.00 5.37
N ASN A 9 -13.81 5.19 6.24
CA ASN A 9 -12.44 5.38 6.68
C ASN A 9 -11.49 5.21 5.49
N ILE A 10 -10.93 6.34 5.04
CA ILE A 10 -10.11 6.43 3.82
C ILE A 10 -8.81 5.61 3.90
N TYR A 11 -8.34 5.28 5.11
CA TYR A 11 -7.13 4.47 5.29
C TYR A 11 -7.31 3.04 4.77
N TRP A 12 -8.55 2.54 4.66
CA TRP A 12 -8.81 1.24 4.05
C TRP A 12 -8.45 1.16 2.57
N PHE A 13 -8.39 2.29 1.87
CA PHE A 13 -7.97 2.31 0.46
C PHE A 13 -6.49 2.00 0.28
N VAL A 14 -5.66 2.06 1.33
CA VAL A 14 -4.24 1.68 1.24
C VAL A 14 -4.07 0.25 0.75
N LEU A 15 -4.92 -0.69 1.21
CA LEU A 15 -4.83 -2.10 0.82
C LEU A 15 -5.02 -2.33 -0.69
N PRO A 16 -6.16 -1.94 -1.32
CA PRO A 16 -6.32 -2.11 -2.75
C PRO A 16 -5.31 -1.28 -3.56
N LEU A 17 -4.90 -0.11 -3.07
CA LEU A 17 -3.91 0.72 -3.76
C LEU A 17 -2.55 0.03 -3.85
N VAL A 18 -2.07 -0.54 -2.73
CA VAL A 18 -0.80 -1.30 -2.67
C VAL A 18 -0.85 -2.49 -3.63
N VAL A 19 -1.97 -3.22 -3.65
CA VAL A 19 -2.15 -4.38 -4.54
C VAL A 19 -2.07 -3.94 -6.01
N VAL A 20 -2.80 -2.91 -6.40
CA VAL A 20 -2.80 -2.42 -7.79
C VAL A 20 -1.42 -1.90 -8.21
N ILE A 21 -0.78 -1.06 -7.39
CA ILE A 21 0.54 -0.48 -7.71
C ILE A 21 1.60 -1.57 -7.86
N SER A 22 1.63 -2.53 -6.92
CA SER A 22 2.63 -3.60 -6.95
C SER A 22 2.44 -4.56 -8.13
N LEU A 23 1.18 -4.86 -8.49
CA LEU A 23 0.85 -5.67 -9.65
C LEU A 23 1.26 -4.98 -10.96
N VAL A 24 0.88 -3.71 -11.13
CA VAL A 24 1.22 -2.92 -12.33
C VAL A 24 2.72 -2.79 -12.49
N PHE A 25 3.44 -2.49 -11.41
CA PHE A 25 4.90 -2.37 -11.44
C PHE A 25 5.59 -3.67 -11.85
N SER A 26 5.10 -4.82 -11.38
CA SER A 26 5.70 -6.12 -11.71
C SER A 26 5.32 -6.58 -13.12
N ALA A 27 4.10 -6.29 -13.57
CA ALA A 27 3.56 -6.65 -14.88
C ALA A 27 4.22 -5.89 -16.04
N THR A 28 4.71 -4.67 -15.82
CA THR A 28 5.48 -3.93 -16.85
C THR A 28 6.90 -4.47 -17.03
N ARG A 29 7.44 -5.17 -16.02
CA ARG A 29 8.82 -5.65 -16.01
C ARG A 29 8.97 -7.11 -16.44
N HIS A 30 7.95 -7.94 -16.23
CA HIS A 30 8.03 -9.37 -16.52
C HIS A 30 6.87 -9.82 -17.40
N GLU A 31 7.17 -10.63 -18.41
CA GLU A 31 6.17 -11.15 -19.36
C GLU A 31 5.50 -12.45 -18.87
N HIS A 32 6.14 -13.17 -17.95
CA HIS A 32 5.62 -14.42 -17.39
C HIS A 32 4.88 -14.20 -16.07
N TRP A 33 3.72 -14.86 -15.94
CA TRP A 33 2.84 -14.77 -14.77
C TRP A 33 3.53 -15.05 -13.42
N GLN A 34 4.41 -16.05 -13.36
CA GLN A 34 5.10 -16.45 -12.12
C GLN A 34 6.01 -15.33 -11.58
N PRO A 35 6.93 -14.74 -12.38
CA PRO A 35 7.67 -13.55 -12.00
C PRO A 35 6.80 -12.34 -11.66
N ILE A 36 5.68 -12.13 -12.36
CA ILE A 36 4.78 -10.99 -12.09
C ILE A 36 4.26 -11.05 -10.65
N VAL A 37 3.70 -12.18 -10.23
CA VAL A 37 3.13 -12.32 -8.89
C VAL A 37 4.21 -12.23 -7.81
N SER A 38 5.36 -12.89 -8.00
CA SER A 38 6.48 -12.84 -7.04
C SER A 38 7.03 -11.42 -6.89
N GLY A 39 7.24 -10.72 -8.01
CA GLY A 39 7.70 -9.34 -8.02
C GLY A 39 6.67 -8.37 -7.41
N ALA A 40 5.38 -8.60 -7.63
CA ALA A 40 4.31 -7.81 -7.04
C ALA A 40 4.28 -7.98 -5.53
N ILE A 41 4.33 -9.22 -5.01
CA ILE A 41 4.38 -9.48 -3.57
C ILE A 41 5.60 -8.79 -2.93
N ARG A 42 6.79 -8.96 -3.52
CA ARG A 42 8.01 -8.33 -3.01
C ARG A 42 7.91 -6.80 -2.99
N THR A 43 7.37 -6.21 -4.04
CA THR A 43 7.19 -4.75 -4.16
C THR A 43 6.14 -4.25 -3.17
N GLY A 44 5.02 -4.96 -3.02
CA GLY A 44 3.97 -4.63 -2.08
C GLY A 44 4.44 -4.69 -0.62
N ILE A 45 5.22 -5.71 -0.24
CA ILE A 45 5.85 -5.80 1.09
C ILE A 45 6.76 -4.60 1.34
N TRP A 46 7.63 -4.26 0.38
CA TRP A 46 8.51 -3.09 0.51
C TRP A 46 7.72 -1.79 0.69
N LEU A 47 6.64 -1.60 -0.06
CA LEU A 47 5.77 -0.43 0.04
C LEU A 47 5.10 -0.34 1.42
N LEU A 48 4.59 -1.46 1.94
CA LEU A 48 3.95 -1.52 3.26
C LEU A 48 4.94 -1.28 4.40
N VAL A 49 6.14 -1.86 4.32
CA VAL A 49 7.20 -1.62 5.31
C VAL A 49 7.59 -0.15 5.31
N PHE A 50 7.80 0.44 4.12
CA PHE A 50 8.15 1.85 4.00
C PHE A 50 7.07 2.75 4.61
N LEU A 51 5.80 2.56 4.22
CA LEU A 51 4.67 3.32 4.78
C LEU A 51 4.54 3.10 6.30
N GLY A 52 4.71 1.87 6.76
CA GLY A 52 4.65 1.49 8.17
C GLY A 52 5.73 2.15 9.02
N ILE A 53 6.93 2.38 8.46
CA ILE A 53 8.00 3.12 9.16
C ILE A 53 7.57 4.57 9.41
N PHE A 54 7.02 5.27 8.42
CA PHE A 54 6.52 6.64 8.65
C PHE A 54 5.38 6.65 9.65
N PHE A 55 4.45 5.71 9.56
CA PHE A 55 3.37 5.58 10.52
C PHE A 55 3.91 5.37 11.94
N LEU A 56 4.90 4.49 12.12
CA LEU A 56 5.54 4.24 13.41
C LEU A 56 6.23 5.48 13.96
N VAL A 57 7.00 6.19 13.13
CA VAL A 57 7.70 7.42 13.52
C VAL A 57 6.68 8.48 13.96
N LEU A 58 5.64 8.72 13.16
CA LEU A 58 4.60 9.68 13.49
C LEU A 58 3.82 9.28 14.75
N PHE A 59 3.58 7.99 14.94
CA PHE A 59 2.92 7.47 16.14
C PHE A 59 3.76 7.73 17.41
N VAL A 60 5.07 7.47 17.35
CA VAL A 60 5.99 7.74 18.47
C VAL A 60 6.06 9.24 18.76
N VAL A 61 6.16 10.08 17.74
CA VAL A 61 6.17 11.54 17.90
C VAL A 61 4.85 12.03 18.50
N SER A 62 3.72 11.51 18.01
CA SER A 62 2.40 11.86 18.55
C SER A 62 2.19 11.43 19.99
N TRP A 63 2.90 10.40 20.47
CA TRP A 63 2.84 10.00 21.89
C TRP A 63 3.55 10.99 22.80
N TRP A 64 4.55 11.70 22.28
CA TRP A 64 5.34 12.68 23.03
C TRP A 64 4.80 14.11 22.92
N ASN A 65 3.85 14.33 22.00
CA ASN A 65 3.21 15.62 21.76
C ASN A 65 1.85 15.71 22.44
#